data_AF-A0A1M6TIR5-F1
#
_entry.id   AF-A0A1M6TIR5-F1
#
_cell.length_a   1.000
_cell.length_b   1.000
_cell.length_c   1.000
_cell.angle_alpha   90.00
_cell.angle_beta   90.00
_cell.angle_gamma   90.00
#
_symmetry.space_group_name_H-M   'P 1'
#
loop_
_entity.id
_entity.type
_entity.pdbx_description
1 polymer ?
#
loop_
_entity_poly.entity_id
_entity_poly.type
_entity_poly.pdbx_seq_one_letter_code
_entity_poly.pdbx_strand_id
1 'polypeptide(L)'
;MVNKETISKEECEKCRQVKEIFVDFIEDLNDFCVSDAYPFCYIVLEWFDKEQGFSNQNLFYTASDLFDYLLDYWKRTTIYHMISEAEDLDPEQALEQLTEEQRAELKDGEREYMMAYEQVAILWDTEMM
;
A
#
# COMPACT_ATOMS: atom_id res chain seq x y z
N MET A 1 -15.52 22.03 -21.29
CA MET A 1 -14.41 21.08 -21.48
C MET A 1 -14.31 20.25 -20.20
N VAL A 2 -14.08 18.96 -20.37
CA VAL A 2 -14.30 17.85 -19.42
C VAL A 2 -13.60 18.05 -18.07
N ASN A 3 -14.29 17.72 -16.96
CA ASN A 3 -13.72 17.57 -15.62
C ASN A 3 -12.56 16.56 -15.71
N LYS A 4 -11.31 17.03 -15.64
CA LYS A 4 -10.15 16.13 -15.55
C LYS A 4 -10.11 15.58 -14.12
N GLU A 5 -10.29 14.27 -13.98
CA GLU A 5 -10.01 13.51 -12.76
C GLU A 5 -8.61 13.87 -12.28
N THR A 6 -8.55 14.75 -11.28
CA THR A 6 -7.33 15.33 -10.73
C THR A 6 -7.44 15.24 -9.22
N ILE A 7 -6.35 14.85 -8.58
CA ILE A 7 -6.28 14.79 -7.13
C ILE A 7 -6.25 16.20 -6.54
N SER A 8 -6.96 16.40 -5.43
CA SER A 8 -6.87 17.66 -4.68
C SER A 8 -5.51 17.76 -3.98
N LYS A 9 -5.07 18.97 -3.62
CA LYS A 9 -3.85 19.14 -2.81
C LYS A 9 -3.98 18.49 -1.43
N GLU A 10 -5.18 18.52 -0.88
CA GLU A 10 -5.50 17.90 0.40
C GLU A 10 -5.35 16.38 0.33
N GLU A 11 -5.98 15.73 -0.66
CA GLU A 11 -5.82 14.27 -0.85
C GLU A 11 -4.38 13.89 -1.20
N CYS A 12 -3.66 14.73 -1.95
CA CYS A 12 -2.23 14.51 -2.23
C CYS A 12 -1.39 14.50 -0.94
N GLU A 13 -1.65 15.42 0.00
CA GLU A 13 -0.97 15.44 1.30
C GLU A 13 -1.38 14.24 2.17
N LYS A 14 -2.65 13.83 2.17
CA LYS A 14 -3.09 12.62 2.86
C LYS A 14 -2.43 11.36 2.29
N CYS A 15 -2.33 11.23 0.96
CA CYS A 15 -1.60 10.15 0.29
C CYS A 15 -0.11 10.15 0.67
N ARG A 16 0.51 11.32 0.82
CA ARG A 16 1.89 11.44 1.31
C ARG A 16 2.01 10.84 2.72
N GLN A 17 1.09 11.16 3.62
CA GLN A 17 1.09 10.61 4.98
C GLN A 17 0.83 9.10 5.01
N VAL A 18 -0.04 8.59 4.12
CA VAL A 18 -0.22 7.14 3.94
C VAL A 18 1.07 6.48 3.46
N LYS A 19 1.79 7.06 2.49
CA LYS A 19 3.09 6.54 2.07
C LYS A 19 4.08 6.46 3.24
N GLU A 20 4.13 7.45 4.12
CA GLU A 20 5.03 7.47 5.28
C GLU A 20 4.74 6.31 6.26
N ILE A 21 3.47 5.88 6.39
CA ILE A 21 3.10 4.74 7.23
C ILE A 21 3.78 3.44 6.74
N PHE A 22 3.98 3.29 5.44
CA PHE A 22 4.56 2.11 4.81
C PHE A 22 6.02 2.29 4.40
N VAL A 23 6.71 3.34 4.87
CA VAL A 23 8.05 3.70 4.35
C VAL A 23 9.06 2.55 4.47
N ASP A 24 9.13 1.91 5.63
CA ASP A 24 10.08 0.80 5.87
C ASP A 24 9.79 -0.36 4.92
N PHE A 25 8.51 -0.72 4.76
CA PHE A 25 8.10 -1.77 3.84
C PHE A 25 8.41 -1.42 2.37
N ILE A 26 8.17 -0.18 1.96
CA ILE A 26 8.43 0.27 0.59
C ILE A 26 9.94 0.28 0.30
N GLU A 27 10.77 0.71 1.26
CA GLU A 27 12.23 0.74 1.10
C GLU A 27 12.86 -0.66 1.06
N ASP A 28 12.23 -1.65 1.71
CA ASP A 28 12.66 -3.05 1.63
C ASP A 28 12.40 -3.70 0.25
N LEU A 29 11.48 -3.13 -0.55
CA LEU A 29 11.17 -3.59 -1.90
C LEU A 29 12.09 -2.94 -2.94
N ASN A 30 12.82 -3.75 -3.71
CA ASN A 30 13.77 -3.25 -4.70
C ASN A 30 13.16 -2.91 -6.07
N ASP A 31 11.91 -3.30 -6.29
CA ASP A 31 11.21 -3.21 -7.58
C ASP A 31 9.86 -2.47 -7.49
N PHE A 32 9.62 -1.78 -6.37
CA PHE A 32 8.36 -1.10 -6.05
C PHE A 32 8.60 0.37 -5.71
N CYS A 33 7.67 1.26 -6.10
CA CYS A 33 7.77 2.68 -5.80
C CYS A 33 6.39 3.33 -5.66
N VAL A 34 6.26 4.22 -4.66
CA VAL A 34 5.07 5.07 -4.47
C VAL A 34 5.46 6.53 -4.67
N SER A 35 4.83 7.20 -5.63
CA SER A 35 5.20 8.56 -6.04
C SER A 35 4.02 9.51 -6.14
N ASP A 36 4.29 10.79 -5.86
CA ASP A 36 3.40 11.90 -6.16
C ASP A 36 3.44 12.22 -7.66
N ALA A 37 2.28 12.25 -8.32
CA ALA A 37 2.09 12.64 -9.71
C ALA A 37 1.10 13.83 -9.84
N TYR A 38 1.10 14.74 -8.86
CA TYR A 38 0.26 15.94 -8.84
C TYR A 38 0.37 16.74 -10.16
N PRO A 39 -0.77 17.26 -10.70
CA PRO A 39 -2.12 17.27 -10.13
C PRO A 39 -2.97 16.05 -10.47
N PHE A 40 -2.40 14.98 -11.00
CA PHE A 40 -3.18 13.89 -11.55
C PHE A 40 -3.60 12.90 -10.46
N CYS A 41 -2.65 12.29 -9.77
CA CYS A 41 -2.90 11.23 -8.80
C CYS A 41 -1.65 10.99 -7.92
N TYR A 42 -1.77 10.08 -6.96
CA TYR A 42 -0.64 9.30 -6.46
C TYR A 42 -0.50 8.03 -7.30
N ILE A 43 0.72 7.57 -7.56
CA ILE A 43 0.98 6.39 -8.38
C ILE A 43 1.80 5.36 -7.61
N VAL A 44 1.38 4.11 -7.68
CA VAL A 44 2.19 2.96 -7.29
C VAL A 44 2.72 2.30 -8.57
N LEU A 45 4.03 2.11 -8.62
CA LEU A 45 4.77 1.50 -9.71
C LEU A 45 5.36 0.19 -9.20
N GLU A 46 5.14 -0.91 -9.91
CA GLU A 46 5.55 -2.25 -9.45
C GLU A 46 6.36 -2.97 -10.51
N TRP A 47 7.13 -3.95 -10.02
CA TRP A 47 7.90 -4.89 -10.82
C TRP A 47 8.83 -4.16 -11.79
N PHE A 48 9.69 -3.32 -11.22
CA PHE A 48 10.76 -2.66 -11.94
C PHE A 48 11.76 -3.68 -12.47
N ASP A 49 11.90 -3.70 -13.78
CA ASP A 49 13.02 -4.32 -14.47
C ASP A 49 13.88 -3.24 -15.13
N LYS A 50 15.20 -3.44 -15.16
CA LYS A 50 16.12 -2.43 -15.71
C LYS A 50 15.97 -2.27 -17.22
N GLU A 51 15.57 -3.32 -17.94
CA GLU A 51 15.41 -3.28 -19.39
C GLU A 51 14.02 -2.77 -19.80
N GLN A 52 12.98 -3.09 -19.01
CA GLN A 52 11.59 -2.83 -19.35
C GLN A 52 10.95 -1.68 -18.55
N GLY A 53 11.58 -1.23 -17.47
CA GLY A 53 10.99 -0.31 -16.51
C GLY A 53 9.95 -1.00 -15.61
N PHE A 54 9.02 -0.22 -15.08
CA PHE A 54 7.90 -0.77 -14.29
C PHE A 54 6.86 -1.39 -15.20
N SER A 55 6.46 -2.62 -14.91
CA SER A 55 5.47 -3.34 -15.71
C SER A 55 4.04 -3.16 -15.22
N ASN A 56 3.84 -2.66 -13.98
CA ASN A 56 2.51 -2.29 -13.46
C ASN A 56 2.47 -0.86 -12.93
N GLN A 57 1.30 -0.22 -13.08
CA GLN A 57 1.04 1.16 -12.66
C GLN A 57 -0.39 1.26 -12.12
N ASN A 58 -0.53 1.62 -10.84
CA ASN A 58 -1.82 1.80 -10.19
C ASN A 58 -2.00 3.27 -9.77
N LEU A 59 -3.15 3.85 -10.12
CA LEU A 59 -3.43 5.27 -9.92
C LEU A 59 -4.41 5.45 -8.75
N PHE A 60 -4.08 6.33 -7.82
CA PHE A 60 -4.86 6.59 -6.62
C PHE A 60 -5.22 8.06 -6.52
N TYR A 61 -6.50 8.33 -6.26
CA TYR A 61 -7.04 9.68 -6.13
C TYR A 61 -7.45 10.03 -4.70
N THR A 62 -7.43 9.04 -3.81
CA THR A 62 -7.74 9.19 -2.39
C THR A 62 -6.70 8.48 -1.54
N ALA A 63 -6.50 8.96 -0.32
CA ALA A 63 -5.59 8.34 0.64
C ALA A 63 -6.09 6.97 1.12
N SER A 64 -7.41 6.77 1.22
CA SER A 64 -7.99 5.49 1.63
C SER A 64 -7.72 4.39 0.60
N ASP A 65 -7.87 4.69 -0.70
CA ASP A 65 -7.63 3.69 -1.75
C ASP A 65 -6.14 3.30 -1.79
N LEU A 66 -5.24 4.28 -1.57
CA LEU A 66 -3.80 4.01 -1.47
C LEU A 66 -3.47 3.16 -0.24
N PHE A 67 -4.10 3.43 0.90
CA PHE A 67 -3.89 2.67 2.14
C PHE A 67 -4.33 1.21 1.97
N ASP A 68 -5.54 0.98 1.47
CA ASP A 68 -6.07 -0.37 1.24
C ASP A 68 -5.17 -1.16 0.31
N TYR A 69 -4.65 -0.50 -0.73
CA TYR A 69 -3.71 -1.12 -1.66
C TYR A 69 -2.38 -1.52 -1.01
N LEU A 70 -1.76 -0.60 -0.27
CA LEU A 70 -0.47 -0.86 0.37
C LEU A 70 -0.58 -1.91 1.47
N LEU A 71 -1.70 -1.92 2.21
CA LEU A 71 -1.96 -2.93 3.22
C LEU A 71 -2.13 -4.32 2.60
N ASP A 72 -2.91 -4.44 1.53
CA ASP A 72 -3.07 -5.71 0.80
C ASP A 72 -1.72 -6.16 0.20
N TYR A 73 -0.97 -5.24 -0.39
CA TYR A 73 0.34 -5.54 -0.97
C TYR A 73 1.34 -6.02 0.10
N TRP A 74 1.43 -5.34 1.25
CA TRP A 74 2.21 -5.78 2.40
C TRP A 74 1.80 -7.17 2.87
N LYS A 75 0.50 -7.42 2.98
CA LYS A 75 -0.04 -8.71 3.44
C LYS A 75 0.33 -9.84 2.49
N ARG A 76 0.11 -9.67 1.19
CA ARG A 76 0.50 -10.65 0.17
C ARG A 76 1.99 -10.92 0.21
N THR A 77 2.81 -9.87 0.19
CA THR A 77 4.27 -9.99 0.25
C THR A 77 4.73 -10.72 1.50
N THR A 78 4.17 -10.40 2.66
CA THR A 78 4.52 -11.07 3.93
C THR A 78 4.14 -12.56 3.90
N ILE A 79 2.97 -12.91 3.37
CA ILE A 79 2.55 -14.30 3.19
C ILE A 79 3.52 -15.06 2.27
N TYR A 80 3.91 -14.46 1.15
CA TYR A 80 4.90 -15.07 0.24
C TYR A 80 6.24 -15.32 0.92
N HIS A 81 6.72 -14.42 1.79
CA HIS A 81 7.95 -14.63 2.55
C HIS A 81 7.82 -15.73 3.61
N MET A 82 6.64 -15.90 4.20
CA MET A 82 6.37 -16.94 5.20
C MET A 82 6.25 -18.35 4.60
N ILE A 83 5.92 -18.44 3.30
CA ILE A 83 5.67 -19.68 2.59
C ILE A 83 6.58 -19.71 1.35
N SER A 84 7.76 -20.32 1.50
CA SER A 84 8.79 -20.39 0.44
C SER A 84 8.33 -21.01 -0.89
N GLU A 85 7.17 -21.68 -0.94
CA GLU A 85 6.56 -22.27 -2.16
C GLU A 85 5.27 -21.56 -2.59
N ALA A 86 4.97 -20.36 -2.07
CA ALA A 86 3.70 -19.70 -2.31
C ALA A 86 3.57 -18.97 -3.65
N GLU A 87 4.65 -18.77 -4.42
CA GLU A 87 4.61 -18.00 -5.69
C GLU A 87 3.48 -18.45 -6.64
N ASP A 88 3.09 -19.72 -6.60
CA ASP A 88 2.03 -20.31 -7.43
C ASP A 88 0.68 -20.52 -6.71
N LEU A 89 0.56 -20.13 -5.44
CA LEU A 89 -0.65 -20.32 -4.63
C LEU A 89 -1.61 -19.13 -4.75
N ASP A 90 -2.90 -19.45 -4.79
CA ASP A 90 -3.95 -18.45 -4.58
C ASP A 90 -3.87 -17.87 -3.15
N PRO A 91 -4.18 -16.58 -2.92
CA PRO A 91 -4.06 -15.95 -1.61
C PRO A 91 -4.81 -16.65 -0.47
N GLU A 92 -5.99 -17.23 -0.72
CA GLU A 92 -6.73 -17.98 0.31
C GLU A 92 -6.01 -19.29 0.65
N GLN A 93 -5.45 -19.96 -0.35
CA GLN A 93 -4.68 -21.20 -0.17
C GLN A 93 -3.35 -20.94 0.54
N ALA A 94 -2.68 -19.85 0.22
CA ALA A 94 -1.47 -19.43 0.92
C ALA A 94 -1.79 -19.15 2.40
N LEU A 95 -2.89 -18.44 2.69
CA LEU A 95 -3.35 -18.23 4.05
C LEU A 95 -3.58 -19.56 4.79
N GLU A 96 -4.16 -20.59 4.17
CA GLU A 96 -4.39 -21.90 4.80
C GLU A 96 -3.12 -22.61 5.28
N GLN A 97 -1.97 -22.34 4.64
CA GLN A 97 -0.70 -23.00 4.98
C GLN A 97 0.02 -22.38 6.18
N LEU A 98 -0.39 -21.20 6.62
CA LEU A 98 0.23 -20.51 7.74
C LEU A 98 -0.05 -21.21 9.07
N THR A 99 1.00 -21.31 9.89
CA THR A 99 0.89 -21.74 11.29
C THR A 99 0.07 -20.73 12.11
N GLU A 100 -0.40 -21.15 13.28
CA GLU A 100 -1.09 -20.25 14.22
C GLU A 100 -0.22 -19.02 14.56
N GLU A 101 1.08 -19.22 14.72
CA GLU A 101 2.06 -18.16 15.02
C GLU A 101 2.18 -17.16 13.86
N GLN A 102 2.36 -17.66 12.63
CA GLN A 102 2.43 -16.80 11.44
C GLN A 102 1.13 -16.00 11.20
N ARG A 103 -0.04 -16.61 11.48
CA ARG A 103 -1.32 -15.91 11.42
C ARG A 103 -1.45 -14.84 12.48
N ALA A 104 -0.92 -15.07 13.68
CA ALA A 104 -0.90 -14.08 14.75
C ALA A 104 -0.01 -12.90 14.36
N GLU A 105 1.19 -13.17 13.84
CA GLU A 105 2.13 -12.16 13.35
C GLU A 105 1.50 -11.28 12.25
N LEU A 106 0.86 -11.89 11.24
CA LEU A 106 0.14 -11.14 10.20
C LEU A 106 -0.98 -10.26 10.76
N LYS A 107 -1.76 -10.77 11.71
CA LYS A 107 -2.85 -10.00 12.33
C LYS A 107 -2.32 -8.83 13.15
N ASP A 108 -1.19 -9.01 13.84
CA ASP A 108 -0.59 -7.97 14.65
C ASP A 108 0.03 -6.88 13.76
N GLY A 109 0.73 -7.24 12.68
CA GLY A 109 1.20 -6.27 11.69
C GLY A 109 0.06 -5.52 10.99
N GLU A 110 -1.01 -6.22 10.58
CA GLU A 110 -2.20 -5.59 9.98
C GLU A 110 -2.82 -4.57 10.95
N ARG A 111 -2.89 -4.91 12.24
CA ARG A 111 -3.38 -4.01 13.28
C ARG A 111 -2.49 -2.79 13.46
N GLU A 112 -1.17 -2.94 13.40
CA GLU A 112 -0.23 -1.82 13.52
C GLU A 112 -0.41 -0.80 12.40
N TYR A 113 -0.52 -1.26 11.15
CA TYR A 113 -0.82 -0.39 10.01
C TYR A 113 -2.17 0.30 10.13
N MET A 114 -3.22 -0.44 10.51
CA MET A 114 -4.56 0.12 10.75
C MET A 114 -4.53 1.21 11.82
N MET A 115 -3.85 0.97 12.94
CA MET A 115 -3.73 1.96 14.02
C MET A 115 -2.94 3.21 13.60
N ALA A 116 -1.90 3.06 12.79
CA ALA A 116 -1.13 4.18 12.25
C ALA A 116 -2.00 5.04 11.29
N TYR A 117 -2.80 4.39 10.44
CA TYR A 117 -3.72 5.07 9.54
C TYR A 117 -4.85 5.78 10.29
N GLU A 118 -5.46 5.14 11.28
CA GLU A 118 -6.48 5.76 12.13
C GLU A 118 -5.95 7.02 12.82
N GLN A 119 -4.70 6.99 13.31
CA GLN A 119 -4.09 8.16 13.95
C GLN A 119 -3.96 9.36 13.01
N VAL A 120 -3.51 9.14 11.77
CA VAL A 120 -3.41 10.25 10.79
C VAL A 120 -4.79 10.67 10.28
N ALA A 121 -5.73 9.75 10.12
CA ALA A 121 -7.09 10.04 9.68
C ALA A 121 -7.85 10.92 10.69
N ILE A 122 -7.70 10.66 11.99
CA ILE A 122 -8.28 11.51 13.05
C ILE A 122 -7.76 12.95 12.96
N LEU A 123 -6.47 13.14 12.62
CA LEU A 123 -5.90 14.48 12.46
C LEU A 123 -6.52 15.21 11.28
N TRP A 124 -6.78 14.51 10.16
CA TRP A 124 -7.47 15.10 9.00
C TRP A 124 -8.87 15.60 9.37
N ASP A 125 -9.62 14.82 10.15
CA ASP A 125 -10.96 15.21 10.59
C ASP A 125 -10.93 16.39 11.59
N THR A 126 -9.87 16.49 12.39
CA THR A 126 -9.72 17.54 13.41
C THR A 126 -9.28 18.88 12.82
N GLU A 127 -8.45 18.88 11.76
CA GLU A 127 -8.01 20.09 11.05
C GLU A 127 -9.11 20.71 10.17
N MET A 128 -10.20 19.98 9.92
CA MET A 128 -11.37 20.45 9.16
C MET A 128 -12.49 21.09 10.01
N MET A 129 -12.30 21.25 11.33
CA MET A 129 -13.20 21.98 12.23
C MET A 129 -12.70 23.38 12.57
#